data_AF-A0A7X2IDD7-F1
#
_entry.id   AF-A0A7X2IDD7-F1
#
_cell.length_a   1.000
_cell.length_b   1.000
_cell.length_c   1.000
_cell.angle_alpha   90.00
_cell.angle_beta   90.00
_cell.angle_gamma   90.00
#
_symmetry.space_group_name_H-M   'P 1'
#
loop_
_entity.id
_entity.type
_entity.pdbx_description
1 polymer ?
#
loop_
_entity_poly.entity_id
_entity_poly.type
_entity_poly.pdbx_seq_one_letter_code
_entity_poly.pdbx_strand_id
1 'polypeptide(L)'
;MWRKFIYLLASGILYFIFEKWLTSFRYEDYKDYLNLISTISGMVFTIMGIWIAFLYPNAMNRIISSQKLVAADFSESRSDTKRLESIVGAVMTSALVMLGVLFITLAKLLLQITPIYIAYRLQFKSVALSALVFITLLQLEAVVHVVLSNVMFINDLHYKREGRQADDEM
;
A
#
# COMPACT_ATOMS: atom_id res chain seq x y z
N MET A 1 -10.73 -7.08 4.75
CA MET A 1 -9.90 -7.96 5.60
C MET A 1 -9.71 -9.36 5.02
N TRP A 2 -10.76 -10.05 4.57
CA TRP A 2 -10.66 -11.42 4.01
C TRP A 2 -9.60 -11.61 2.92
N ARG A 3 -9.48 -10.67 1.97
CA ARG A 3 -8.45 -10.71 0.91
C ARG A 3 -7.02 -10.76 1.44
N LYS A 4 -6.73 -10.01 2.50
CA LYS A 4 -5.39 -9.99 3.14
C LYS A 4 -5.07 -11.33 3.80
N PHE A 5 -6.08 -12.01 4.32
CA PHE A 5 -5.93 -13.36 4.87
C PHE A 5 -5.60 -14.40 3.78
N ILE A 6 -6.19 -14.26 2.59
CA ILE A 6 -5.86 -15.10 1.43
C ILE A 6 -4.39 -14.90 1.02
N TYR A 7 -3.91 -13.65 0.96
CA TYR A 7 -2.50 -13.38 0.64
C TYR A 7 -1.56 -13.96 1.69
N LEU A 8 -1.94 -13.90 2.97
CA LEU A 8 -1.18 -14.50 4.05
C LEU A 8 -1.12 -16.03 3.91
N LEU A 9 -2.25 -16.69 3.64
CA LEU A 9 -2.28 -18.12 3.38
C LEU A 9 -1.45 -18.51 2.16
N ALA A 10 -1.55 -17.76 1.06
CA ALA A 10 -0.75 -17.99 -0.15
C ALA A 10 0.75 -17.87 0.13
N SER A 11 1.16 -16.87 0.91
CA SER A 11 2.57 -16.74 1.34
C SER A 11 3.02 -17.88 2.24
N GLY A 12 2.15 -18.39 3.12
CA GLY A 12 2.43 -19.56 3.96
C GLY A 12 2.63 -20.84 3.14
N ILE A 13 1.83 -21.05 2.08
CA ILE A 13 2.02 -22.18 1.16
C ILE A 13 3.35 -22.04 0.42
N LEU A 14 3.68 -20.83 -0.07
CA LEU A 14 4.94 -20.56 -0.75
C LEU A 14 6.15 -20.76 0.17
N TYR A 15 6.03 -20.50 1.47
CA TYR A 15 7.09 -20.81 2.43
C TYR A 15 7.47 -22.30 2.38
N PHE A 16 6.49 -23.21 2.44
CA PHE A 16 6.74 -24.65 2.38
C PHE A 16 7.34 -25.09 1.03
N ILE A 17 6.99 -24.41 -0.06
CA ILE A 17 7.58 -24.65 -1.38
C ILE A 17 9.04 -24.19 -1.39
N PHE A 18 9.32 -22.98 -0.89
CA PHE A 18 10.68 -22.44 -0.84
C PHE A 18 11.59 -23.26 0.08
N GLU A 19 11.10 -23.74 1.22
CA GLU A 19 11.88 -24.63 2.09
C GLU A 19 12.37 -25.89 1.37
N LYS A 20 11.56 -26.45 0.45
CA LYS A 20 11.90 -27.68 -0.28
C LYS A 20 12.68 -27.46 -1.58
N TRP A 21 12.45 -26.36 -2.29
CA TRP A 21 12.95 -26.15 -3.65
C TRP A 21 13.99 -25.04 -3.80
N LEU A 22 14.24 -24.24 -2.75
CA LEU A 22 15.17 -23.12 -2.84
C LEU A 22 16.61 -23.58 -2.61
N THR A 23 17.33 -23.86 -3.70
CA THR A 23 18.73 -24.31 -3.65
C THR A 23 19.74 -23.17 -3.56
N SER A 24 19.46 -22.00 -4.14
CA SER A 24 20.29 -20.81 -3.96
C SER A 24 19.55 -19.53 -4.34
N PHE A 25 19.61 -18.55 -3.44
CA PHE A 25 19.13 -17.19 -3.66
C PHE A 25 20.14 -16.21 -3.05
N ARG A 26 20.50 -15.19 -3.83
CA ARG A 26 21.48 -14.18 -3.45
C ARG A 26 20.78 -13.03 -2.74
N TYR A 27 21.37 -12.61 -1.62
CA TYR A 27 20.81 -11.54 -0.80
C TYR A 27 20.80 -10.17 -1.50
N GLU A 28 21.69 -9.93 -2.47
CA GLU A 28 21.71 -8.70 -3.25
C GLU A 28 20.40 -8.52 -4.02
N ASP A 29 19.97 -9.56 -4.74
CA ASP A 29 18.72 -9.53 -5.52
C ASP A 29 17.50 -9.31 -4.60
N TYR A 30 17.53 -9.87 -3.38
CA TYR A 30 16.52 -9.62 -2.35
C TYR A 30 16.43 -8.16 -1.94
N LYS A 31 17.58 -7.59 -1.60
CA LYS A 31 17.70 -6.22 -1.11
C LYS A 31 17.28 -5.24 -2.20
N ASP A 32 17.69 -5.50 -3.44
CA ASP A 32 17.34 -4.68 -4.58
C ASP A 32 15.81 -4.70 -4.83
N TYR A 33 15.18 -5.86 -4.68
CA TYR A 33 13.73 -5.97 -4.77
C TYR A 33 13.00 -5.25 -3.61
N LEU A 34 13.50 -5.34 -2.37
CA LEU A 34 12.96 -4.58 -1.23
C LEU A 34 13.06 -3.06 -1.47
N ASN A 35 14.16 -2.60 -2.06
CA ASN A 35 14.34 -1.19 -2.44
C ASN A 35 13.37 -0.77 -3.54
N LEU A 36 13.12 -1.63 -4.53
CA LEU A 36 12.12 -1.41 -5.57
C LEU A 36 10.71 -1.23 -4.94
N ILE A 37 10.30 -2.17 -4.08
CA ILE A 37 9.00 -2.07 -3.37
C ILE A 37 8.91 -0.77 -2.58
N SER A 38 9.94 -0.41 -1.83
CA SER A 38 9.96 0.82 -1.02
C SER A 38 9.85 2.07 -1.89
N THR A 39 10.52 2.08 -3.04
CA THR A 39 10.44 3.18 -4.02
C THR A 39 9.02 3.31 -4.58
N ILE A 40 8.40 2.20 -4.99
CA ILE A 40 7.02 2.17 -5.47
C ILE A 40 6.06 2.66 -4.37
N SER A 41 6.31 2.28 -3.12
CA SER A 41 5.50 2.73 -1.99
C SER A 41 5.59 4.25 -1.79
N GLY A 42 6.79 4.81 -1.84
CA GLY A 42 6.99 6.27 -1.78
C GLY A 42 6.30 7.01 -2.92
N MET A 43 6.35 6.46 -4.14
CA MET A 43 5.63 7.01 -5.30
C MET A 43 4.11 7.02 -5.09
N VAL A 44 3.54 5.91 -4.60
CA VAL A 44 2.10 5.81 -4.27
C VAL A 44 1.70 6.83 -3.21
N PHE A 45 2.49 6.95 -2.13
CA PHE A 45 2.23 7.95 -1.09
C PHE A 45 2.24 9.38 -1.65
N THR A 46 3.20 9.69 -2.52
CA THR A 46 3.35 11.02 -3.14
C THR A 46 2.18 11.37 -4.05
N ILE A 47 1.83 10.48 -4.99
CA ILE A 47 0.73 10.70 -5.95
C ILE A 47 -0.58 10.93 -5.20
N MET A 48 -0.90 10.07 -4.23
CA MET A 48 -2.14 10.18 -3.48
C MET A 48 -2.15 11.35 -2.50
N GLY A 49 -1.00 11.71 -1.93
CA GLY A 49 -0.90 12.91 -1.09
C GLY A 49 -1.31 14.18 -1.84
N ILE A 50 -0.87 14.31 -3.09
CA ILE A 50 -1.28 15.38 -3.99
C ILE A 50 -2.80 15.31 -4.24
N TRP A 51 -3.33 14.13 -4.57
CA TRP A 51 -4.77 13.97 -4.84
C TRP A 51 -5.65 14.32 -3.65
N ILE A 52 -5.32 13.89 -2.44
CA ILE A 52 -6.09 14.20 -1.23
C ILE A 52 -6.11 15.72 -1.00
N ALA A 53 -4.98 16.39 -1.19
CA ALA A 53 -4.86 17.84 -1.03
C ALA A 53 -5.75 18.61 -2.03
N PHE A 54 -5.82 18.17 -3.28
CA PHE A 54 -6.62 18.82 -4.33
C PHE A 54 -8.12 18.49 -4.27
N LEU A 55 -8.47 17.22 -4.05
CA LEU A 55 -9.87 16.76 -4.14
C LEU A 55 -10.68 17.06 -2.89
N TYR A 56 -10.03 17.12 -1.73
CA TYR A 56 -10.73 17.21 -0.46
C TYR A 56 -10.19 18.33 0.44
N PRO A 57 -10.06 19.58 -0.06
CA PRO A 57 -9.57 20.69 0.76
C PRO A 57 -10.46 20.94 1.97
N ASN A 58 -11.77 20.73 1.84
CA ASN A 58 -12.74 20.86 2.94
C ASN A 58 -12.58 19.76 4.01
N ALA A 59 -12.21 18.53 3.62
CA ALA A 59 -11.92 17.47 4.57
C ALA A 59 -10.57 17.72 5.26
N MET A 60 -9.56 18.19 4.51
CA MET A 60 -8.26 18.58 5.05
C MET A 60 -8.39 19.74 6.05
N ASN A 61 -9.11 20.81 5.68
CA ASN A 61 -9.39 21.96 6.54
C ASN A 61 -10.15 21.56 7.80
N ARG A 62 -11.08 20.57 7.71
CA ARG A 62 -11.78 20.03 8.88
C ARG A 62 -10.88 19.18 9.78
N ILE A 63 -9.99 18.35 9.23
CA ILE A 63 -9.00 17.60 10.04
C ILE A 63 -8.07 18.58 10.78
N ILE A 64 -7.55 19.59 10.09
CA ILE A 64 -6.66 20.62 10.65
C ILE A 64 -7.39 21.48 11.70
N SER A 65 -8.68 21.77 11.52
CA SER A 65 -9.49 22.55 12.47
C SER A 65 -10.17 21.73 13.58
N SER A 66 -10.11 20.40 13.54
CA SER A 66 -10.80 19.49 14.47
C SER A 66 -10.15 19.32 15.85
N GLN A 67 -9.58 20.39 16.42
CA GLN A 67 -9.26 20.41 17.86
C GLN A 67 -10.53 20.38 18.74
N LYS A 68 -11.74 20.44 18.15
CA LYS A 68 -13.02 20.19 18.82
C LYS A 68 -13.65 18.91 18.28
N LEU A 69 -13.57 17.87 19.11
CA LEU A 69 -14.30 16.61 19.00
C LEU A 69 -15.80 16.86 18.83
N VAL A 70 -16.29 16.80 17.60
CA VAL A 70 -17.70 16.50 17.35
C VAL A 70 -17.72 15.36 16.35
N ALA A 71 -18.29 14.23 16.76
CA ALA A 71 -18.53 13.08 15.92
C ALA A 71 -19.19 13.58 14.63
N ALA A 72 -18.42 13.56 13.54
CA ALA A 72 -18.84 14.11 12.27
C ALA A 72 -20.04 13.31 11.75
N ASP A 73 -21.17 13.97 11.58
CA ASP A 73 -22.33 13.41 10.91
C ASP A 73 -22.07 13.46 9.38
N PHE A 74 -21.81 12.29 8.81
CA PHE A 74 -21.51 12.06 7.38
C PHE A 74 -22.76 11.67 6.57
N SER A 75 -23.95 12.13 6.98
CA SER A 75 -25.25 11.69 6.43
C SER A 75 -25.47 12.05 4.95
N GLU A 76 -25.05 13.23 4.48
CA GLU A 76 -25.32 13.72 3.10
C GLU A 76 -24.17 13.49 2.09
N SER A 77 -22.94 13.16 2.53
CA SER A 77 -21.73 13.06 1.68
C SER A 77 -21.24 11.63 1.41
N ARG A 78 -22.09 10.62 1.56
CA ARG A 78 -21.68 9.20 1.67
C ARG A 78 -20.86 8.65 0.49
N SER A 79 -21.03 9.15 -0.73
CA SER A 79 -20.24 8.72 -1.90
C SER A 79 -18.81 9.25 -1.86
N ASP A 80 -18.65 10.52 -1.54
CA ASP A 80 -17.36 11.21 -1.54
C ASP A 80 -16.50 10.78 -0.36
N THR A 81 -17.13 10.49 0.78
CA THR A 81 -16.47 9.91 1.96
C THR A 81 -15.93 8.51 1.68
N LYS A 82 -16.71 7.63 1.02
CA LYS A 82 -16.26 6.28 0.67
C LYS A 82 -15.08 6.28 -0.31
N ARG A 83 -15.10 7.21 -1.26
CA ARG A 83 -13.99 7.41 -2.20
C ARG A 83 -12.71 7.86 -1.48
N LEU A 84 -12.83 8.86 -0.60
CA LEU A 84 -11.71 9.31 0.22
C LEU A 84 -11.18 8.18 1.13
N GLU A 85 -12.07 7.41 1.75
CA GLU A 85 -11.71 6.26 2.58
C GLU A 85 -10.93 5.20 1.79
N SER A 86 -11.39 4.87 0.57
CA SER A 86 -10.70 3.93 -0.31
C SER A 86 -9.31 4.44 -0.72
N ILE A 87 -9.19 5.74 -1.00
CA ILE A 87 -7.93 6.42 -1.34
C ILE A 87 -6.95 6.35 -0.16
N VAL A 88 -7.38 6.79 1.02
CA VAL A 88 -6.56 6.76 2.23
C VAL A 88 -6.19 5.32 2.59
N GLY A 89 -7.10 4.37 2.40
CA GLY A 89 -6.84 2.94 2.60
C GLY A 89 -5.71 2.38 1.72
N ALA A 90 -5.62 2.82 0.46
CA ALA A 90 -4.53 2.44 -0.44
C ALA A 90 -3.19 3.03 0.02
N VAL A 91 -3.18 4.31 0.43
CA VAL A 91 -2.00 4.99 0.98
C VAL A 91 -1.51 4.31 2.25
N MET A 92 -2.43 4.02 3.18
CA MET A 92 -2.13 3.32 4.43
C MET A 92 -1.55 1.92 4.18
N THR A 93 -2.08 1.20 3.18
CA THR A 93 -1.55 -0.12 2.82
C THR A 93 -0.12 -0.02 2.29
N SER A 94 0.18 0.99 1.48
CA SER A 94 1.54 1.25 0.97
C SER A 94 2.51 1.65 2.10
N ALA A 95 2.07 2.51 3.02
CA ALA A 95 2.86 2.90 4.19
C ALA A 95 3.18 1.69 5.10
N LEU A 96 2.20 0.79 5.29
CA LEU A 96 2.41 -0.46 6.01
C LEU A 96 3.41 -1.39 5.32
N VAL A 97 3.38 -1.47 3.99
CA VAL A 97 4.39 -2.19 3.20
C VAL A 97 5.79 -1.63 3.47
N MET A 98 5.95 -0.31 3.43
CA MET A 98 7.24 0.33 3.70
C MET A 98 7.74 0.07 5.12
N LEU A 99 6.85 0.13 6.12
CA LEU A 99 7.17 -0.26 7.50
C LEU A 99 7.60 -1.73 7.58
N GLY A 100 6.91 -2.64 6.88
CA GLY A 100 7.28 -4.05 6.80
C GLY A 100 8.70 -4.25 6.23
N VAL A 101 9.03 -3.57 5.14
CA VAL A 101 10.38 -3.61 4.55
C VAL A 101 11.45 -3.09 5.53
N LEU A 102 11.14 -2.01 6.26
CA LEU A 102 12.03 -1.47 7.30
C LEU A 102 12.28 -2.51 8.39
N PHE A 103 11.23 -3.14 8.93
CA PHE A 103 11.36 -4.16 9.95
C PHE A 103 12.13 -5.40 9.46
N ILE A 104 11.89 -5.85 8.23
CA ILE A 104 12.65 -6.97 7.63
C ILE A 104 14.14 -6.63 7.56
N THR A 105 14.46 -5.42 7.12
CA THR A 105 15.85 -4.99 6.98
C THR A 105 16.55 -4.86 8.33
N LEU A 106 15.84 -4.32 9.33
CA LEU A 106 16.30 -4.24 10.72
C LEU A 106 16.49 -5.63 11.34
N ALA A 107 15.52 -6.53 11.17
CA ALA A 107 15.58 -7.89 11.67
C ALA A 107 16.80 -8.63 11.11
N LYS A 108 17.07 -8.48 9.82
CA LYS A 108 18.29 -9.04 9.20
C LYS A 108 19.57 -8.48 9.80
N LEU A 109 19.63 -7.17 10.07
CA LEU A 109 20.80 -6.53 10.70
C LEU A 109 21.07 -7.07 12.11
N LEU A 110 20.02 -7.31 12.90
CA LEU A 110 20.13 -7.84 14.26
C LEU A 110 20.45 -9.34 14.28
N LEU A 111 19.78 -10.13 13.42
CA LEU A 111 19.87 -11.59 13.44
C LEU A 111 21.16 -12.12 12.82
N GLN A 112 21.75 -11.42 11.84
CA GLN A 112 22.93 -11.91 11.11
C GLN A 112 24.16 -12.17 12.00
N ILE A 113 24.22 -11.56 13.18
CA ILE A 113 25.33 -11.69 14.15
C ILE A 113 25.12 -12.91 15.07
N THR A 114 23.89 -13.45 15.14
CA THR A 114 23.54 -14.52 16.06
C THR A 114 23.91 -15.91 15.51
N PRO A 115 24.36 -16.86 16.36
CA PRO A 115 24.68 -18.21 15.93
C PRO A 115 23.45 -18.99 15.42
N ILE A 116 22.25 -18.61 15.89
CA ILE A 116 20.96 -19.17 15.45
C ILE A 116 20.76 -18.95 13.94
N TYR A 117 21.16 -17.79 13.43
CA TYR A 117 21.05 -17.48 12.00
C TYR A 117 21.93 -18.39 11.13
N ILE A 118 23.09 -18.82 11.63
CA ILE A 118 23.98 -19.74 10.92
C ILE A 118 23.37 -21.14 10.87
N ALA A 119 22.79 -21.60 11.99
CA ALA A 119 22.18 -22.93 12.10
C ALA A 119 20.91 -23.07 11.23
N TYR A 120 20.08 -22.01 11.14
CA TYR A 120 18.78 -22.05 10.43
C TYR A 120 18.74 -21.16 9.18
N ARG A 121 19.88 -21.00 8.51
CA ARG A 121 20.02 -20.07 7.37
C ARG A 121 18.99 -20.31 6.27
N LEU A 122 18.67 -21.57 5.96
CA LEU A 122 17.71 -21.91 4.89
C LEU A 122 16.29 -21.47 5.28
N GLN A 123 15.87 -21.74 6.51
CA GLN A 123 14.56 -21.36 7.03
C GLN A 123 14.40 -19.84 7.02
N PHE A 124 15.41 -19.09 7.47
CA PHE A 124 15.38 -17.62 7.40
C PHE A 124 15.26 -17.10 5.96
N LYS A 125 15.92 -17.74 4.98
CA LYS A 125 15.76 -17.37 3.56
C LYS A 125 14.34 -17.64 3.06
N SER A 126 13.77 -18.80 3.37
CA SER A 126 12.40 -19.15 2.96
C SER A 126 11.35 -18.23 3.59
N VAL A 127 11.51 -17.89 4.88
CA VAL A 127 10.65 -16.89 5.55
C VAL A 127 10.79 -15.53 4.86
N ALA A 128 12.01 -15.08 4.59
CA ALA A 128 12.27 -13.79 3.96
C ALA A 128 11.63 -13.68 2.56
N LEU A 129 11.70 -14.74 1.75
CA LEU A 129 11.07 -14.79 0.43
C LEU A 129 9.55 -14.88 0.50
N SER A 130 9.02 -15.69 1.42
CA SER A 130 7.58 -15.75 1.65
C SER A 130 7.01 -14.39 2.08
N ALA A 131 7.68 -13.71 3.01
CA ALA A 131 7.35 -12.36 3.42
C ALA A 131 7.44 -11.36 2.25
N LEU A 132 8.45 -11.50 1.39
CA LEU A 132 8.59 -10.67 0.19
C LEU A 132 7.38 -10.81 -0.73
N VAL A 133 6.95 -12.04 -1.04
CA VAL A 133 5.77 -12.27 -1.88
C VAL A 133 4.53 -11.68 -1.25
N PHE A 134 4.33 -11.85 0.06
CA PHE A 134 3.20 -11.26 0.77
C PHE A 134 3.18 -9.73 0.63
N ILE A 135 4.32 -9.07 0.87
CA ILE A 135 4.46 -7.62 0.74
C ILE A 135 4.22 -7.17 -0.69
N THR A 136 4.72 -7.89 -1.70
CA THR A 136 4.48 -7.59 -3.11
C THR A 136 3.00 -7.61 -3.45
N LEU A 137 2.24 -8.60 -2.96
CA LEU A 137 0.80 -8.68 -3.19
C LEU A 137 0.04 -7.50 -2.57
N LEU A 138 0.42 -7.09 -1.35
CA LEU A 138 -0.15 -5.90 -0.70
C LEU A 138 0.17 -4.61 -1.48
N GLN A 139 1.42 -4.47 -1.94
CA GLN A 139 1.82 -3.29 -2.72
C GLN A 139 1.10 -3.25 -4.06
N LEU A 140 0.93 -4.40 -4.72
CA LEU A 140 0.20 -4.48 -5.98
C LEU A 140 -1.27 -4.06 -5.83
N GLU A 141 -1.94 -4.50 -4.76
CA GLU A 141 -3.31 -4.07 -4.45
C GLU A 141 -3.38 -2.55 -4.26
N ALA A 142 -2.44 -1.96 -3.52
CA ALA A 142 -2.37 -0.52 -3.33
C ALA A 142 -2.17 0.22 -4.66
N VAL A 143 -1.22 -0.21 -5.49
CA VAL A 143 -0.94 0.40 -6.80
C VAL A 143 -2.17 0.33 -7.71
N VAL A 144 -2.87 -0.80 -7.79
CA VAL A 144 -4.08 -0.94 -8.59
C VAL A 144 -5.17 0.02 -8.11
N HIS A 145 -5.38 0.17 -6.80
CA HIS A 145 -6.32 1.15 -6.27
C HIS A 145 -5.96 2.59 -6.61
N VAL A 146 -4.68 2.95 -6.56
CA VAL A 146 -4.21 4.26 -7.00
C VAL A 146 -4.52 4.48 -8.48
N VAL A 147 -4.18 3.53 -9.36
CA VAL A 147 -4.46 3.64 -10.79
C VAL A 147 -5.94 3.81 -11.06
N LEU A 148 -6.80 3.00 -10.44
CA LEU A 148 -8.25 3.11 -10.61
C LEU A 148 -8.78 4.46 -10.09
N SER A 149 -8.27 4.94 -8.96
CA SER A 149 -8.63 6.26 -8.43
C SER A 149 -8.25 7.38 -9.40
N ASN A 150 -7.09 7.30 -10.03
CA ASN A 150 -6.66 8.28 -11.03
C ASN A 150 -7.57 8.26 -12.26
N VAL A 151 -7.92 7.07 -12.78
CA VAL A 151 -8.82 6.94 -13.94
C VAL A 151 -10.21 7.48 -13.63
N MET A 152 -10.78 7.13 -12.47
CA MET A 152 -12.09 7.64 -12.05
C MET A 152 -12.08 9.17 -11.93
N PHE A 153 -11.01 9.75 -11.39
CA PHE A 153 -10.88 11.19 -11.30
C PHE A 153 -10.90 11.88 -12.67
N ILE A 154 -10.15 11.35 -13.64
CA ILE A 154 -10.11 11.91 -15.00
C ILE A 154 -11.49 11.85 -15.65
N ASN A 155 -12.21 10.73 -15.48
CA ASN A 155 -13.57 10.59 -16.00
C ASN A 155 -14.54 11.60 -15.36
N ASP A 156 -14.47 11.81 -14.05
CA ASP A 156 -15.28 12.82 -13.36
C ASP A 156 -14.97 14.25 -13.86
N LEU A 157 -13.70 14.52 -14.22
CA LEU A 157 -13.28 15.79 -14.77
C LEU A 157 -13.90 16.04 -16.15
N HIS A 158 -13.90 15.03 -17.04
CA HIS A 158 -14.52 15.14 -18.36
C HIS A 158 -16.03 15.36 -18.25
N TYR A 159 -16.71 14.58 -17.41
CA TYR A 159 -18.16 14.72 -17.22
C TYR A 159 -18.56 16.12 -16.72
N LYS A 160 -17.81 16.67 -15.74
CA LYS A 160 -18.07 18.03 -15.24
C LYS A 160 -17.78 19.12 -16.27
N ARG A 161 -16.84 18.89 -17.19
CA ARG A 161 -16.53 19.84 -18.27
C ARG A 161 -17.63 19.85 -19.33
N GLU A 162 -18.10 18.68 -19.74
CA GLU A 162 -19.18 18.54 -20.72
C GLU A 162 -20.50 19.12 -20.21
N GLY A 163 -20.85 18.86 -18.94
CA GLY A 163 -22.05 19.44 -18.32
C GLY A 163 -22.03 20.98 -18.25
N ARG A 164 -20.85 21.58 -17.99
CA ARG A 164 -20.71 23.05 -18.00
C ARG A 164 -20.83 23.66 -19.39
N GLN A 165 -20.32 22.99 -20.41
CA GLN A 165 -20.45 23.47 -21.79
C GLN A 165 -21.90 23.43 -22.27
N ALA A 166 -22.67 22.43 -21.84
CA ALA A 166 -24.10 22.36 -22.15
C ALA A 166 -24.92 23.45 -21.45
N ASP A 167 -24.58 23.82 -20.21
CA ASP A 167 -25.24 24.92 -19.48
C ASP A 167 -24.84 26.31 -20.02
N ASP A 168 -23.61 26.48 -20.50
CA ASP A 168 -23.13 27.75 -21.08
C ASP A 168 -23.70 28.01 -22.50
N GLU A 169 -24.28 27.00 -23.16
CA GLU A 169 -24.89 27.08 -24.50
C GLU A 169 -26.42 27.29 -24.48
N MET A 170 -27.06 27.33 -23.30
CA MET A 170 -28.51 27.60 -23.11
C MET A 170 -28.78 29.02 -22.62
#